data_AF-A0A543BC93-F1
#
_entry.id   AF-A0A543BC93-F1
#
_cell.length_a   1.000
_cell.length_b   1.000
_cell.length_c   1.000
_cell.angle_alpha   90.00
_cell.angle_beta   90.00
_cell.angle_gamma   90.00
#
_symmetry.space_group_name_H-M   'P 1'
#
loop_
_entity.id
_entity.type
_entity.pdbx_description
1 polymer ?
#
loop_
_entity_poly.entity_id
_entity_poly.type
_entity_poly.pdbx_seq_one_letter_code
_entity_poly.pdbx_strand_id
1 'polypeptide(L)'
;MSESSGTADRDGQRSPDFFDQLIETNPQDPSTFTVGFRGYDKAEVDAALASLRTKLQQVTADLADADERHTTSIESIREEERASREAVESELIAAKAQASEAEQQIATLTSELVDAPKAEGQEAPSRQQFEAILRVAEEQANVLIQNAAVQADRLMAAAREEVAAQRAEADADAERITSQAQRDADQVRLKMDTEYTAHEARLDREASHAAEKVNQASQEATAIRTEAEKGAAALRSLVTRETTQLRADAEREVREMNARVLEFEETLTRRQDDAQQEFLVLHNQAVAHAERITNDANEQVASSLEHAQRISAKAEDYERLMRSQSQSIEADAQVRARETLDRARVKSQKIVDSVTNHTSAVLRDAEDRTRQLRWQQQQLTSFMAEVRELIRPDGVFSDEQSTASTPALIAEPVEDEDDAPAEEFLGDEVLDDEIIDDDSPLEKITIDVVETEKSSKR
;
A
#
# COMPACT_ATOMS: atom_id res chain seq x y z
N MET A 1 96.20 18.48 69.14
CA MET A 1 96.36 17.92 67.78
C MET A 1 95.38 16.78 67.64
N SER A 2 94.74 16.67 66.47
CA SER A 2 93.96 15.51 66.02
C SER A 2 92.69 15.14 66.81
N GLU A 3 91.63 14.64 66.18
CA GLU A 3 91.11 14.93 64.83
C GLU A 3 89.63 14.51 64.76
N SER A 4 88.90 14.97 63.74
CA SER A 4 87.50 14.58 63.55
C SER A 4 87.37 13.30 62.71
N SER A 5 86.79 12.26 63.32
CA SER A 5 86.12 11.17 62.62
C SER A 5 84.83 10.84 63.39
N GLY A 6 83.78 10.33 62.78
CA GLY A 6 83.58 10.03 61.37
C GLY A 6 82.42 9.04 61.29
N THR A 7 81.30 9.44 60.66
CA THR A 7 80.07 8.63 60.63
C THR A 7 80.32 7.28 59.97
N ALA A 8 79.88 6.21 60.65
CA ALA A 8 79.83 4.86 60.13
C ALA A 8 78.41 4.32 60.32
N ASP A 9 77.80 3.81 59.26
CA ASP A 9 76.41 3.40 59.24
C ASP A 9 76.12 2.22 60.19
N ARG A 10 74.91 2.24 60.76
CA ARG A 10 74.31 1.10 61.49
C ARG A 10 72.86 0.84 61.06
N ASP A 11 72.50 1.23 59.84
CA ASP A 11 71.29 0.72 59.18
C ASP A 11 71.67 -0.54 58.40
N GLY A 12 71.08 -1.68 58.80
CA GLY A 12 71.43 -2.98 58.22
C GLY A 12 70.97 -4.23 58.97
N GLN A 13 70.13 -4.11 60.01
CA GLN A 13 69.53 -5.24 60.72
C GLN A 13 68.29 -4.83 61.54
N ARG A 14 67.28 -4.24 60.89
CA ARG A 14 65.90 -4.36 61.37
C ARG A 14 65.31 -5.63 60.76
N SER A 15 64.67 -6.46 61.57
CA SER A 15 63.71 -7.46 61.09
C SER A 15 62.64 -6.75 60.25
N PRO A 16 62.10 -7.36 59.18
CA PRO A 16 60.95 -6.78 58.48
C PRO A 16 59.81 -6.59 59.48
N ASP A 17 59.34 -5.36 59.64
CA ASP A 17 58.34 -5.03 60.64
C ASP A 17 57.03 -5.79 60.33
N PHE A 18 56.46 -6.44 61.35
CA PHE A 18 55.20 -7.18 61.24
C PHE A 18 54.07 -6.32 60.64
N PHE A 19 54.12 -5.00 60.84
CA PHE A 19 53.22 -4.03 60.23
C PHE A 19 53.36 -3.91 58.71
N ASP A 20 54.57 -3.93 58.15
CA ASP A 20 54.74 -3.88 56.68
C ASP A 20 54.20 -5.15 56.02
N GLN A 21 54.44 -6.33 56.62
CA GLN A 21 53.81 -7.56 56.15
C GLN A 21 52.28 -7.54 56.29
N LEU A 22 51.73 -6.92 57.35
CA LEU A 22 50.28 -6.76 57.51
C LEU A 22 49.66 -5.76 56.50
N ILE A 23 50.45 -4.79 56.03
CA ILE A 23 50.06 -3.83 54.98
C ILE A 23 50.14 -4.49 53.59
N GLU A 24 51.18 -5.28 53.30
CA GLU A 24 51.29 -6.04 52.04
C GLU A 24 50.26 -7.19 51.94
N THR A 25 49.90 -7.83 53.06
CA THR A 25 48.91 -8.92 53.11
C THR A 25 47.44 -8.46 53.17
N ASN A 26 47.18 -7.16 52.95
CA ASN A 26 45.85 -6.62 52.74
C ASN A 26 45.61 -6.28 51.25
N PRO A 27 45.46 -7.29 50.35
CA PRO A 27 45.06 -7.04 48.98
C PRO A 27 43.71 -6.34 48.99
N GLN A 28 43.54 -5.34 48.12
CA GLN A 28 42.41 -4.41 48.15
C GLN A 28 41.07 -5.16 48.07
N ASP A 29 40.41 -5.36 49.21
CA ASP A 29 39.12 -6.05 49.29
C ASP A 29 38.09 -5.30 48.42
N PRO A 30 37.46 -5.95 47.42
CA PRO A 30 36.40 -5.36 46.61
C PRO A 30 35.11 -5.30 47.42
N SER A 31 35.11 -4.45 48.45
CA SER A 31 34.01 -4.20 49.39
C SER A 31 32.74 -3.62 48.73
N THR A 32 32.80 -3.32 47.44
CA THR A 32 31.67 -2.96 46.59
C THR A 32 31.70 -3.77 45.28
N PHE A 33 30.80 -4.74 45.14
CA PHE A 33 30.54 -5.41 43.86
C PHE A 33 29.85 -4.45 42.88
N THR A 34 30.17 -4.53 41.60
CA THR A 34 29.47 -3.75 40.56
C THR A 34 28.03 -4.24 40.39
N VAL A 35 27.10 -3.33 40.11
CA VAL A 35 25.68 -3.64 39.94
C VAL A 35 25.31 -3.53 38.46
N GLY A 36 25.08 -4.68 37.83
CA GLY A 36 24.58 -4.80 36.47
C GLY A 36 23.04 -4.76 36.38
N PHE A 37 22.52 -4.87 35.16
CA PHE A 37 21.10 -4.70 34.81
C PHE A 37 20.13 -5.73 35.44
N ARG A 38 20.62 -6.69 36.25
CA ARG A 38 19.84 -7.71 36.96
C ARG A 38 20.34 -8.00 38.38
N GLY A 39 21.17 -7.12 38.96
CA GLY A 39 21.85 -7.34 40.25
C GLY A 39 23.37 -7.32 40.10
N TYR A 40 24.10 -7.74 41.14
CA TYR A 40 25.56 -7.73 41.17
C TYR A 40 26.19 -8.55 40.02
N ASP A 41 27.39 -8.17 39.56
CA ASP A 41 28.13 -9.00 38.62
C ASP A 41 28.51 -10.34 39.27
N LYS A 42 27.99 -11.42 38.68
CA LYS A 42 28.21 -12.78 39.15
C LYS A 42 29.70 -13.16 39.11
N ALA A 43 30.48 -12.67 38.14
CA ALA A 43 31.88 -13.01 38.01
C ALA A 43 32.72 -12.43 39.16
N GLU A 44 32.44 -11.19 39.58
CA GLU A 44 33.09 -10.55 40.73
C GLU A 44 32.71 -11.25 42.05
N VAL A 45 31.42 -11.57 42.22
CA VAL A 45 30.91 -12.28 43.40
C VAL A 45 31.48 -13.70 43.50
N ASP A 46 31.48 -14.48 42.40
CA ASP A 46 32.05 -15.83 42.38
C ASP A 46 33.58 -15.81 42.63
N ALA A 47 34.29 -14.79 42.12
CA ALA A 47 35.73 -14.62 42.37
C ALA A 47 36.04 -14.25 43.85
N ALA A 48 35.28 -13.33 44.44
CA ALA A 48 35.42 -13.00 45.86
C ALA A 48 35.05 -14.20 46.76
N LEU A 49 34.00 -14.95 46.42
CA LEU A 49 33.63 -16.20 47.10
C LEU A 49 34.65 -17.32 46.90
N ALA A 50 35.43 -17.32 45.82
CA ALA A 50 36.56 -18.23 45.65
C ALA A 50 37.74 -17.81 46.55
N SER A 51 38.11 -16.52 46.54
CA SER A 51 39.15 -15.95 47.40
C SER A 51 38.86 -16.20 48.90
N LEU A 52 37.64 -15.93 49.34
CA LEU A 52 37.21 -16.16 50.73
C LEU A 52 37.27 -17.64 51.13
N ARG A 53 36.95 -18.57 50.22
CA ARG A 53 37.11 -20.02 50.47
C ARG A 53 38.57 -20.41 50.60
N THR A 54 39.46 -19.89 49.76
CA THR A 54 40.90 -20.11 49.87
C THR A 54 41.45 -19.54 51.18
N LYS A 55 41.04 -18.32 51.57
CA LYS A 55 41.45 -17.67 52.82
C LYS A 55 40.94 -18.44 54.05
N LEU A 56 39.71 -18.96 54.02
CA LEU A 56 39.19 -19.87 55.05
C LEU A 56 39.98 -21.17 55.10
N GLN A 57 40.25 -21.81 53.96
CA GLN A 57 41.00 -23.06 53.91
C GLN A 57 42.43 -22.89 54.46
N GLN A 58 43.09 -21.77 54.13
CA GLN A 58 44.38 -21.40 54.70
C GLN A 58 44.30 -21.22 56.21
N VAL A 59 43.36 -20.39 56.72
CA VAL A 59 43.20 -20.18 58.18
C VAL A 59 42.87 -21.49 58.92
N THR A 60 42.12 -22.43 58.32
CA THR A 60 41.90 -23.75 58.93
C THR A 60 43.13 -24.66 58.91
N ALA A 61 44.06 -24.48 57.96
CA ALA A 61 45.35 -25.17 57.95
C ALA A 61 46.30 -24.56 58.99
N ASP A 62 46.42 -23.22 59.02
CA ASP A 62 47.22 -22.47 60.00
C ASP A 62 46.78 -22.78 61.45
N LEU A 63 45.47 -22.99 61.67
CA LEU A 63 44.92 -23.42 62.96
C LEU A 63 45.34 -24.87 63.32
N ALA A 64 45.25 -25.81 62.39
CA ALA A 64 45.65 -27.20 62.62
C ALA A 64 47.16 -27.31 62.90
N ASP A 65 47.98 -26.57 62.15
CA ASP A 65 49.41 -26.40 62.37
C ASP A 65 49.71 -25.81 63.76
N ALA A 66 48.92 -24.84 64.23
CA ALA A 66 49.07 -24.26 65.56
C ALA A 66 48.67 -25.24 66.68
N ASP A 67 47.58 -25.99 66.50
CA ASP A 67 47.16 -27.04 67.44
C ASP A 67 48.21 -28.16 67.53
N GLU A 68 48.82 -28.60 66.42
CA GLU A 68 49.89 -29.61 66.43
C GLU A 68 51.16 -29.11 67.14
N ARG A 69 51.54 -27.85 66.94
CA ARG A 69 52.66 -27.22 67.68
C ARG A 69 52.36 -27.10 69.18
N HIS A 70 51.11 -26.86 69.55
CA HIS A 70 50.68 -26.77 70.94
C HIS A 70 50.60 -28.14 71.64
N THR A 71 50.10 -29.18 70.97
CA THR A 71 50.07 -30.54 71.52
C THR A 71 51.48 -31.11 71.70
N THR A 72 52.36 -30.95 70.70
CA THR A 72 53.77 -31.38 70.79
C THR A 72 54.54 -30.62 71.88
N SER A 73 54.31 -29.31 72.05
CA SER A 73 54.91 -28.55 73.16
C SER A 73 54.37 -28.96 74.54
N ILE A 74 53.11 -29.40 74.65
CA ILE A 74 52.56 -29.97 75.89
C ILE A 74 53.16 -31.36 76.16
N GLU A 75 53.43 -32.15 75.13
CA GLU A 75 54.03 -33.48 75.26
C GLU A 75 55.49 -33.40 75.73
N SER A 76 56.30 -32.50 75.15
CA SER A 76 57.70 -32.31 75.60
C SER A 76 57.79 -31.84 77.06
N ILE A 77 56.94 -30.89 77.49
CA ILE A 77 56.88 -30.45 78.90
C ILE A 77 56.48 -31.61 79.83
N ARG A 78 55.60 -32.52 79.39
CA ARG A 78 55.23 -33.72 80.15
C ARG A 78 56.35 -34.74 80.23
N GLU A 79 57.18 -34.86 79.19
CA GLU A 79 58.38 -35.72 79.22
C GLU A 79 59.47 -35.16 80.15
N GLU A 80 59.68 -33.84 80.17
CA GLU A 80 60.60 -33.16 81.11
C GLU A 80 60.13 -33.30 82.58
N GLU A 81 58.85 -33.04 82.85
CA GLU A 81 58.21 -33.30 84.15
C GLU A 81 58.29 -34.76 84.56
N ARG A 82 58.24 -35.70 83.62
CA ARG A 82 58.37 -37.12 83.90
C ARG A 82 59.82 -37.52 84.22
N ALA A 83 60.77 -37.09 83.40
CA ALA A 83 62.19 -37.41 83.57
C ALA A 83 62.75 -36.85 84.89
N SER A 84 62.35 -35.63 85.27
CA SER A 84 62.72 -35.03 86.56
C SER A 84 62.14 -35.78 87.76
N ARG A 85 60.89 -36.26 87.68
CA ARG A 85 60.28 -37.10 88.73
C ARG A 85 60.94 -38.48 88.83
N GLU A 86 61.22 -39.14 87.72
CA GLU A 86 61.91 -40.44 87.68
C GLU A 86 63.35 -40.32 88.22
N ALA A 87 64.04 -39.19 87.97
CA ALA A 87 65.33 -38.88 88.59
C ALA A 87 65.22 -38.72 90.13
N VAL A 88 64.30 -37.87 90.62
CA VAL A 88 64.10 -37.65 92.07
C VAL A 88 63.66 -38.93 92.80
N GLU A 89 62.83 -39.78 92.17
CA GLU A 89 62.49 -41.09 92.72
C GLU A 89 63.72 -42.01 92.81
N SER A 90 64.60 -42.01 91.80
CA SER A 90 65.85 -42.79 91.83
C SER A 90 66.81 -42.32 92.92
N GLU A 91 66.95 -41.01 93.15
CA GLU A 91 67.75 -40.44 94.25
C GLU A 91 67.17 -40.82 95.61
N LEU A 92 65.85 -40.78 95.76
CA LEU A 92 65.14 -41.15 96.99
C LEU A 92 65.23 -42.67 97.28
N ILE A 93 65.30 -43.51 96.26
CA ILE A 93 65.60 -44.95 96.39
C ILE A 93 67.08 -45.14 96.80
N ALA A 94 68.02 -44.43 96.19
CA ALA A 94 69.44 -44.51 96.54
C ALA A 94 69.71 -44.06 97.98
N ALA A 95 69.09 -42.96 98.44
CA ALA A 95 69.19 -42.48 99.81
C ALA A 95 68.61 -43.49 100.82
N LYS A 96 67.48 -44.14 100.50
CA LYS A 96 66.92 -45.24 101.32
C LYS A 96 67.83 -46.47 101.37
N ALA A 97 68.49 -46.81 100.26
CA ALA A 97 69.47 -47.89 100.22
C ALA A 97 70.67 -47.58 101.14
N GLN A 98 71.25 -46.38 101.03
CA GLN A 98 72.34 -45.92 101.90
C GLN A 98 71.95 -45.90 103.39
N ALA A 99 70.73 -45.46 103.71
CA ALA A 99 70.21 -45.51 105.08
C ALA A 99 70.11 -46.95 105.61
N SER A 100 69.56 -47.88 104.82
CA SER A 100 69.46 -49.29 105.24
C SER A 100 70.81 -50.02 105.26
N GLU A 101 71.79 -49.58 104.47
CA GLU A 101 73.17 -50.07 104.57
C GLU A 101 73.85 -49.55 105.85
N ALA A 102 73.66 -48.26 106.20
CA ALA A 102 74.15 -47.72 107.46
C ALA A 102 73.51 -48.41 108.69
N GLU A 103 72.21 -48.70 108.66
CA GLU A 103 71.52 -49.50 109.67
C GLU A 103 72.11 -50.92 109.78
N GLN A 104 72.42 -51.56 108.65
CA GLN A 104 73.09 -52.87 108.62
C GLN A 104 74.52 -52.81 109.16
N GLN A 105 75.30 -51.79 108.81
CA GLN A 105 76.66 -51.58 109.33
C GLN A 105 76.65 -51.32 110.85
N ILE A 106 75.66 -50.56 111.36
CA ILE A 106 75.45 -50.38 112.80
C ILE A 106 75.08 -51.72 113.46
N ALA A 107 74.23 -52.54 112.83
CA ALA A 107 73.87 -53.86 113.33
C ALA A 107 75.07 -54.84 113.34
N THR A 108 75.90 -54.86 112.28
CA THR A 108 77.10 -55.72 112.25
C THR A 108 78.14 -55.28 113.28
N LEU A 109 78.44 -53.98 113.37
CA LEU A 109 79.33 -53.44 114.41
C LEU A 109 78.81 -53.72 115.83
N THR A 110 77.48 -53.66 116.03
CA THR A 110 76.86 -54.06 117.31
C THR A 110 77.05 -55.56 117.58
N SER A 111 76.92 -56.42 116.57
CA SER A 111 77.17 -57.87 116.73
C SER A 111 78.65 -58.19 116.99
N GLU A 112 79.58 -57.53 116.30
CA GLU A 112 81.02 -57.69 116.52
C GLU A 112 81.44 -57.22 117.93
N LEU A 113 80.81 -56.16 118.44
CA LEU A 113 81.02 -55.68 119.81
C LEU A 113 80.44 -56.62 120.89
N VAL A 114 79.44 -57.43 120.54
CA VAL A 114 78.79 -58.42 121.44
C VAL A 114 79.52 -59.77 121.43
N ASP A 115 79.93 -60.25 120.25
CA ASP A 115 80.64 -61.54 120.08
C ASP A 115 82.17 -61.42 120.22
N ALA A 116 82.70 -60.22 120.47
CA ALA A 116 84.12 -60.00 120.79
C ALA A 116 84.57 -60.91 121.96
N PRO A 117 85.52 -61.84 121.74
CA PRO A 117 85.87 -62.84 122.74
C PRO A 117 86.55 -62.19 123.95
N LYS A 118 86.00 -62.44 125.15
CA LYS A 118 86.56 -61.98 126.41
C LYS A 118 87.92 -62.62 126.67
N ALA A 119 88.99 -61.89 126.39
CA ALA A 119 90.35 -62.30 126.71
C ALA A 119 90.57 -62.30 128.23
N GLU A 120 90.67 -63.49 128.84
CA GLU A 120 91.08 -63.63 130.24
C GLU A 120 92.53 -63.15 130.39
N GLY A 121 92.75 -62.08 131.16
CA GLY A 121 94.10 -61.56 131.47
C GLY A 121 94.19 -60.05 131.62
N GLN A 122 93.25 -59.30 131.07
CA GLN A 122 93.03 -57.89 131.38
C GLN A 122 91.58 -57.70 131.81
N GLU A 123 91.33 -56.79 132.75
CA GLU A 123 89.99 -56.58 133.30
C GLU A 123 89.05 -56.18 132.17
N ALA A 124 88.01 -56.99 131.93
CA ALA A 124 86.95 -56.62 130.99
C ALA A 124 86.41 -55.24 131.42
N PRO A 125 86.36 -54.25 130.51
CA PRO A 125 85.94 -52.89 130.87
C PRO A 125 84.62 -52.99 131.61
N SER A 126 84.59 -52.45 132.84
CA SER A 126 83.61 -52.88 133.82
C SER A 126 82.18 -52.57 133.34
N ARG A 127 81.15 -53.23 133.90
CA ARG A 127 79.76 -52.89 133.54
C ARG A 127 79.48 -51.38 133.65
N GLN A 128 80.13 -50.70 134.59
CA GLN A 128 80.07 -49.25 134.78
C GLN A 128 80.74 -48.45 133.64
N GLN A 129 81.78 -48.99 132.99
CA GLN A 129 82.41 -48.39 131.81
C GLN A 129 81.55 -48.60 130.56
N PHE A 130 80.96 -49.78 130.36
CA PHE A 130 79.95 -49.98 129.31
C PHE A 130 78.70 -49.12 129.53
N GLU A 131 78.22 -49.01 130.77
CA GLU A 131 77.10 -48.14 131.16
C GLU A 131 77.45 -46.66 130.96
N ALA A 132 78.69 -46.24 131.23
CA ALA A 132 79.17 -44.90 130.93
C ALA A 132 79.28 -44.65 129.40
N ILE A 133 79.75 -45.61 128.61
CA ILE A 133 79.81 -45.51 127.15
C ILE A 133 78.39 -45.46 126.56
N LEU A 134 77.47 -46.31 127.03
CA LEU A 134 76.06 -46.29 126.63
C LEU A 134 75.38 -44.98 127.01
N ARG A 135 75.66 -44.43 128.20
CA ARG A 135 75.14 -43.13 128.64
C ARG A 135 75.71 -41.98 127.81
N VAL A 136 76.99 -42.01 127.46
CA VAL A 136 77.61 -41.03 126.55
C VAL A 136 77.04 -41.17 125.14
N ALA A 137 76.77 -42.39 124.67
CA ALA A 137 76.14 -42.64 123.37
C ALA A 137 74.66 -42.22 123.37
N GLU A 138 73.92 -42.42 124.45
CA GLU A 138 72.54 -41.94 124.65
C GLU A 138 72.50 -40.41 124.71
N GLU A 139 73.43 -39.78 125.42
CA GLU A 139 73.54 -38.32 125.50
C GLU A 139 73.98 -37.71 124.16
N GLN A 140 74.90 -38.34 123.43
CA GLN A 140 75.25 -37.98 122.05
C GLN A 140 74.09 -38.20 121.07
N ALA A 141 73.37 -39.30 121.15
CA ALA A 141 72.21 -39.58 120.31
C ALA A 141 71.08 -38.59 120.59
N ASN A 142 70.84 -38.24 121.86
CA ASN A 142 69.88 -37.21 122.26
C ASN A 142 70.31 -35.82 121.74
N VAL A 143 71.60 -35.47 121.81
CA VAL A 143 72.15 -34.24 121.20
C VAL A 143 72.02 -34.26 119.67
N LEU A 144 72.23 -35.40 119.01
CA LEU A 144 72.03 -35.53 117.56
C LEU A 144 70.55 -35.41 117.17
N ILE A 145 69.64 -36.04 117.91
CA ILE A 145 68.18 -35.92 117.72
C ILE A 145 67.71 -34.48 117.94
N GLN A 146 68.22 -33.78 118.97
CA GLN A 146 67.91 -32.37 119.21
C GLN A 146 68.46 -31.47 118.10
N ASN A 147 69.68 -31.70 117.62
CA ASN A 147 70.23 -30.95 116.48
C ASN A 147 69.46 -31.24 115.18
N ALA A 148 69.09 -32.49 114.92
CA ALA A 148 68.28 -32.89 113.76
C ALA A 148 66.87 -32.29 113.81
N ALA A 149 66.23 -32.25 114.99
CA ALA A 149 64.96 -31.57 115.20
C ALA A 149 65.07 -30.06 114.94
N VAL A 150 66.10 -29.40 115.49
CA VAL A 150 66.36 -27.96 115.24
C VAL A 150 66.72 -27.67 113.78
N GLN A 151 67.39 -28.60 113.08
CA GLN A 151 67.64 -28.49 111.64
C GLN A 151 66.35 -28.69 110.82
N ALA A 152 65.51 -29.66 111.18
CA ALA A 152 64.21 -29.89 110.55
C ALA A 152 63.26 -28.71 110.75
N ASP A 153 63.18 -28.14 111.96
CA ASP A 153 62.38 -26.94 112.25
C ASP A 153 62.87 -25.72 111.45
N ARG A 154 64.19 -25.55 111.30
CA ARG A 154 64.77 -24.49 110.45
C ARG A 154 64.47 -24.69 108.97
N LEU A 155 64.59 -25.92 108.47
CA LEU A 155 64.28 -26.25 107.08
C LEU A 155 62.78 -26.08 106.80
N MET A 156 61.91 -26.51 107.71
CA MET A 156 60.47 -26.30 107.63
C MET A 156 60.07 -24.83 107.77
N ALA A 157 60.82 -24.01 108.52
CA ALA A 157 60.62 -22.56 108.57
C ALA A 157 61.03 -21.91 107.24
N ALA A 158 62.22 -22.22 106.72
CA ALA A 158 62.71 -21.71 105.44
C ALA A 158 61.77 -22.10 104.27
N ALA A 159 61.36 -23.36 104.18
CA ALA A 159 60.43 -23.82 103.15
C ALA A 159 59.03 -23.16 103.27
N ARG A 160 58.59 -22.79 104.48
CA ARG A 160 57.35 -22.01 104.67
C ARG A 160 57.51 -20.56 104.24
N GLU A 161 58.68 -19.95 104.48
CA GLU A 161 59.01 -18.60 104.04
C GLU A 161 59.14 -18.53 102.51
N GLU A 162 59.80 -19.51 101.89
CA GLU A 162 59.92 -19.68 100.44
C GLU A 162 58.55 -19.88 99.77
N VAL A 163 57.70 -20.77 100.31
CA VAL A 163 56.31 -20.95 99.81
C VAL A 163 55.45 -19.70 100.03
N ALA A 164 55.70 -18.91 101.07
CA ALA A 164 55.01 -17.63 101.27
C ALA A 164 55.47 -16.56 100.27
N ALA A 165 56.78 -16.49 99.99
CA ALA A 165 57.36 -15.60 98.99
C ALA A 165 56.88 -15.94 97.57
N GLN A 166 56.95 -17.22 97.18
CA GLN A 166 56.49 -17.71 95.88
C GLN A 166 54.99 -17.46 95.66
N ARG A 167 54.17 -17.55 96.72
CA ARG A 167 52.75 -17.18 96.65
C ARG A 167 52.55 -15.68 96.46
N ALA A 168 53.24 -14.85 97.25
CA ALA A 168 53.16 -13.39 97.10
C ALA A 168 53.64 -12.91 95.72
N GLU A 169 54.65 -13.58 95.15
CA GLU A 169 55.11 -13.33 93.77
C GLU A 169 54.08 -13.78 92.74
N ALA A 170 53.51 -14.98 92.86
CA ALA A 170 52.46 -15.47 91.97
C ALA A 170 51.16 -14.65 92.03
N ASP A 171 50.77 -14.18 93.22
CA ASP A 171 49.63 -13.28 93.41
C ASP A 171 49.91 -11.91 92.74
N ALA A 172 51.11 -11.34 92.92
CA ALA A 172 51.52 -10.09 92.26
C ALA A 172 51.68 -10.22 90.74
N ASP A 173 52.07 -11.39 90.24
CA ASP A 173 52.05 -11.73 88.81
C ASP A 173 50.62 -11.81 88.28
N ALA A 174 49.71 -12.47 89.00
CA ALA A 174 48.29 -12.56 88.64
C ALA A 174 47.61 -11.18 88.61
N GLU A 175 47.88 -10.30 89.59
CA GLU A 175 47.41 -8.90 89.59
C GLU A 175 47.97 -8.10 88.40
N ARG A 176 49.24 -8.32 88.04
CA ARG A 176 49.87 -7.65 86.88
C ARG A 176 49.29 -8.12 85.55
N ILE A 177 49.08 -9.42 85.39
CA ILE A 177 48.50 -10.03 84.18
C ILE A 177 47.05 -9.62 84.03
N THR A 178 46.24 -9.69 85.10
CA THR A 178 44.82 -9.31 85.05
C THR A 178 44.63 -7.81 84.82
N SER A 179 45.41 -6.94 85.48
CA SER A 179 45.34 -5.49 85.22
C SER A 179 45.85 -5.09 83.83
N GLN A 180 46.82 -5.83 83.26
CA GLN A 180 47.22 -5.64 81.87
C GLN A 180 46.12 -6.08 80.89
N ALA A 181 45.57 -7.29 81.06
CA ALA A 181 44.49 -7.80 80.22
C ALA A 181 43.23 -6.91 80.28
N GLN A 182 42.93 -6.29 81.43
CA GLN A 182 41.86 -5.29 81.55
C GLN A 182 42.17 -4.02 80.74
N ARG A 183 43.38 -3.45 80.86
CA ARG A 183 43.80 -2.29 80.04
C ARG A 183 43.73 -2.58 78.54
N ASP A 184 44.16 -3.77 78.12
CA ASP A 184 44.15 -4.16 76.71
C ASP A 184 42.71 -4.39 76.21
N ALA A 185 41.85 -5.03 77.01
CA ALA A 185 40.43 -5.20 76.68
C ALA A 185 39.69 -3.85 76.57
N ASP A 186 39.96 -2.90 77.47
CA ASP A 186 39.36 -1.57 77.42
C ASP A 186 39.95 -0.71 76.28
N GLN A 187 41.22 -0.89 75.91
CA GLN A 187 41.79 -0.27 74.71
C GLN A 187 41.15 -0.85 73.42
N VAL A 188 40.91 -2.16 73.36
CA VAL A 188 40.22 -2.81 72.23
C VAL A 188 38.78 -2.33 72.13
N ARG A 189 38.04 -2.24 73.25
CA ARG A 189 36.69 -1.64 73.29
C ARG A 189 36.68 -0.22 72.76
N LEU A 190 37.55 0.66 73.28
CA LEU A 190 37.62 2.05 72.85
C LEU A 190 37.91 2.17 71.34
N LYS A 191 38.83 1.34 70.81
CA LYS A 191 39.07 1.24 69.36
C LYS A 191 37.82 0.83 68.59
N MET A 192 37.16 -0.25 69.01
CA MET A 192 35.93 -0.74 68.39
C MET A 192 34.81 0.30 68.41
N ASP A 193 34.61 1.03 69.50
CA ASP A 193 33.62 2.09 69.62
C ASP A 193 33.96 3.27 68.67
N THR A 194 35.24 3.66 68.57
CA THR A 194 35.65 4.72 67.63
C THR A 194 35.51 4.33 66.17
N GLU A 195 35.89 3.10 65.78
CA GLU A 195 35.72 2.61 64.41
C GLU A 195 34.24 2.40 64.07
N TYR A 196 33.43 1.88 65.00
CA TYR A 196 31.98 1.78 64.84
C TYR A 196 31.35 3.15 64.57
N THR A 197 31.67 4.15 65.39
CA THR A 197 31.19 5.53 65.22
C THR A 197 31.66 6.14 63.88
N ALA A 198 32.89 5.84 63.46
CA ALA A 198 33.44 6.30 62.18
C ALA A 198 32.76 5.62 60.97
N HIS A 199 32.42 4.34 61.08
CA HIS A 199 31.66 3.58 60.09
C HIS A 199 30.20 4.05 60.01
N GLU A 200 29.52 4.26 61.13
CA GLU A 200 28.15 4.81 61.19
C GLU A 200 28.11 6.19 60.54
N ALA A 201 28.99 7.10 60.97
CA ALA A 201 29.12 8.44 60.37
C ALA A 201 29.61 8.41 58.90
N ARG A 202 30.17 7.31 58.40
CA ARG A 202 30.45 7.12 56.96
C ARG A 202 29.19 6.67 56.22
N LEU A 203 28.47 5.68 56.74
CA LEU A 203 27.24 5.16 56.16
C LEU A 203 26.17 6.26 56.04
N ASP A 204 26.01 7.12 57.05
CA ASP A 204 25.09 8.26 57.01
C ASP A 204 25.44 9.28 55.91
N ARG A 205 26.73 9.53 55.67
CA ARG A 205 27.19 10.40 54.58
C ARG A 205 27.00 9.76 53.22
N GLU A 206 27.20 8.46 53.09
CA GLU A 206 26.95 7.73 51.83
C GLU A 206 25.45 7.61 51.55
N ALA A 207 24.62 7.39 52.57
CA ALA A 207 23.16 7.33 52.47
C ALA A 207 22.54 8.70 52.14
N SER A 208 22.98 9.79 52.78
CA SER A 208 22.50 11.15 52.46
C SER A 208 22.90 11.58 51.04
N HIS A 209 24.13 11.31 50.60
CA HIS A 209 24.59 11.54 49.24
C HIS A 209 23.86 10.66 48.20
N ALA A 210 23.51 9.42 48.53
CA ALA A 210 22.67 8.57 47.70
C ALA A 210 21.23 9.12 47.59
N ALA A 211 20.64 9.57 48.70
CA ALA A 211 19.32 10.20 48.72
C ALA A 211 19.30 11.52 47.94
N GLU A 212 20.35 12.35 48.05
CA GLU A 212 20.52 13.57 47.26
C GLU A 212 20.59 13.26 45.76
N LYS A 213 21.37 12.26 45.34
CA LYS A 213 21.42 11.79 43.94
C LYS A 213 20.08 11.27 43.44
N VAL A 214 19.34 10.52 44.25
CA VAL A 214 17.98 10.06 43.89
C VAL A 214 17.02 11.24 43.75
N ASN A 215 17.11 12.25 44.62
CA ASN A 215 16.31 13.47 44.52
C ASN A 215 16.68 14.30 43.27
N GLN A 216 17.97 14.45 42.96
CA GLN A 216 18.43 15.11 41.74
C GLN A 216 17.93 14.38 40.49
N ALA A 217 18.17 13.07 40.39
CA ALA A 217 17.73 12.27 39.25
C ALA A 217 16.19 12.27 39.10
N SER A 218 15.45 12.33 40.20
CA SER A 218 13.99 12.51 40.19
C SER A 218 13.59 13.87 39.62
N GLN A 219 14.24 14.96 40.07
CA GLN A 219 14.01 16.31 39.54
C GLN A 219 14.32 16.40 38.04
N GLU A 220 15.49 15.90 37.61
CA GLU A 220 15.88 15.81 36.20
C GLU A 220 14.87 15.00 35.38
N ALA A 221 14.45 13.83 35.88
CA ALA A 221 13.42 13.00 35.25
C ALA A 221 12.02 13.66 35.21
N THR A 222 11.71 14.62 36.09
CA THR A 222 10.50 15.46 35.97
C THR A 222 10.70 16.60 34.97
N ALA A 223 11.88 17.26 34.95
CA ALA A 223 12.20 18.31 34.00
C ALA A 223 12.10 17.79 32.55
N ILE A 224 12.78 16.68 32.25
CA ILE A 224 12.76 15.98 30.96
C ILE A 224 11.32 15.59 30.56
N ARG A 225 10.50 15.12 31.51
CA ARG A 225 9.08 14.83 31.23
C ARG A 225 8.30 16.09 30.86
N THR A 226 8.41 17.18 31.62
CA THR A 226 7.70 18.42 31.27
C THR A 226 8.19 19.04 29.97
N GLU A 227 9.45 18.87 29.60
CA GLU A 227 10.00 19.31 28.31
C GLU A 227 9.47 18.44 27.16
N ALA A 228 9.49 17.12 27.30
CA ALA A 228 8.91 16.19 26.33
C ALA A 228 7.39 16.42 26.15
N GLU A 229 6.66 16.71 27.23
CA GLU A 229 5.23 17.05 27.18
C GLU A 229 4.98 18.37 26.44
N LYS A 230 5.80 19.42 26.69
CA LYS A 230 5.76 20.69 25.94
C LYS A 230 6.10 20.48 24.47
N GLY A 231 7.14 19.71 24.15
CA GLY A 231 7.51 19.35 22.78
C GLY A 231 6.40 18.59 22.05
N ALA A 232 5.81 17.59 22.69
CA ALA A 232 4.66 16.86 22.15
C ALA A 232 3.41 17.74 22.00
N ALA A 233 3.17 18.71 22.89
CA ALA A 233 2.10 19.70 22.73
C ALA A 233 2.36 20.65 21.56
N ALA A 234 3.60 21.13 21.39
CA ALA A 234 4.00 21.96 20.26
C ALA A 234 3.86 21.22 18.92
N LEU A 235 4.34 19.98 18.84
CA LEU A 235 4.18 19.13 17.64
C LEU A 235 2.70 18.85 17.32
N ARG A 236 1.86 18.55 18.33
CA ARG A 236 0.41 18.39 18.12
C ARG A 236 -0.22 19.68 17.59
N SER A 237 0.12 20.84 18.16
CA SER A 237 -0.36 22.14 17.69
C SER A 237 0.06 22.45 16.25
N LEU A 238 1.32 22.15 15.89
CA LEU A 238 1.87 22.29 14.55
C LEU A 238 1.12 21.39 13.55
N VAL A 239 0.97 20.09 13.85
CA VAL A 239 0.25 19.15 12.97
C VAL A 239 -1.24 19.51 12.85
N THR A 240 -1.89 19.98 13.92
CA THR A 240 -3.26 20.51 13.83
C THR A 240 -3.32 21.74 12.92
N ARG A 241 -2.38 22.68 13.03
CA ARG A 241 -2.31 23.84 12.15
C ARG A 241 -2.11 23.44 10.69
N GLU A 242 -1.13 22.59 10.40
CA GLU A 242 -0.83 22.12 9.04
C GLU A 242 -2.01 21.35 8.43
N THR A 243 -2.65 20.45 9.17
CA THR A 243 -3.83 19.73 8.69
C THR A 243 -5.05 20.63 8.47
N THR A 244 -5.27 21.66 9.32
CA THR A 244 -6.32 22.67 9.05
C THR A 244 -6.00 23.55 7.84
N GLN A 245 -4.73 23.88 7.61
CA GLN A 245 -4.30 24.66 6.44
C GLN A 245 -4.46 23.83 5.15
N LEU A 246 -3.89 22.62 5.09
CA LEU A 246 -4.04 21.70 3.95
C LEU A 246 -5.51 21.43 3.62
N ARG A 247 -6.36 21.31 4.64
CA ARG A 247 -7.81 21.21 4.44
C ARG A 247 -8.42 22.48 3.84
N ALA A 248 -8.10 23.66 4.37
CA ALA A 248 -8.61 24.93 3.86
C ALA A 248 -8.13 25.24 2.44
N ASP A 249 -6.93 24.77 2.08
CA ASP A 249 -6.33 24.86 0.75
C ASP A 249 -7.01 23.89 -0.22
N ALA A 250 -7.17 22.60 0.13
CA ALA A 250 -7.91 21.63 -0.67
C ALA A 250 -9.40 22.02 -0.87
N GLU A 251 -10.06 22.56 0.16
CA GLU A 251 -11.42 23.10 0.02
C GLU A 251 -11.45 24.36 -0.88
N ARG A 252 -10.34 25.08 -1.06
CA ARG A 252 -10.23 26.17 -2.05
C ARG A 252 -10.08 25.64 -3.46
N GLU A 253 -9.20 24.65 -3.66
CA GLU A 253 -9.01 23.97 -4.95
C GLU A 253 -10.30 23.32 -5.46
N VAL A 254 -11.07 22.67 -4.58
CA VAL A 254 -12.39 22.10 -4.95
C VAL A 254 -13.40 23.20 -5.32
N ARG A 255 -13.42 24.34 -4.63
CA ARG A 255 -14.28 25.47 -5.00
C ARG A 255 -13.87 26.07 -6.36
N GLU A 256 -12.58 26.17 -6.63
CA GLU A 256 -12.02 26.66 -7.90
C GLU A 256 -12.29 25.69 -9.06
N MET A 257 -12.17 24.38 -8.82
CA MET A 257 -12.54 23.34 -9.78
C MET A 257 -14.04 23.38 -10.09
N ASN A 258 -14.90 23.48 -9.08
CA ASN A 258 -16.35 23.56 -9.28
C ASN A 258 -16.76 24.84 -10.02
N ALA A 259 -16.07 25.96 -9.81
CA ALA A 259 -16.28 27.19 -10.58
C ALA A 259 -15.92 26.98 -12.06
N ARG A 260 -14.76 26.38 -12.35
CA ARG A 260 -14.37 26.02 -13.73
C ARG A 260 -15.36 25.07 -14.39
N VAL A 261 -15.88 24.08 -13.67
CA VAL A 261 -16.91 23.16 -14.19
C VAL A 261 -18.18 23.93 -14.55
N LEU A 262 -18.63 24.87 -13.71
CA LEU A 262 -19.78 25.72 -14.02
C LEU A 262 -19.54 26.65 -15.23
N GLU A 263 -18.33 27.18 -15.39
CA GLU A 263 -17.91 27.95 -16.58
C GLU A 263 -17.89 27.08 -17.85
N PHE A 264 -17.48 25.81 -17.74
CA PHE A 264 -17.55 24.84 -18.85
C PHE A 264 -18.99 24.40 -19.16
N GLU A 265 -19.85 24.24 -18.15
CA GLU A 265 -21.27 23.97 -18.35
C GLU A 265 -21.98 25.16 -19.01
N GLU A 266 -21.71 26.40 -18.60
CA GLU A 266 -22.28 27.59 -19.25
C GLU A 266 -21.77 27.77 -20.69
N THR A 267 -20.48 27.53 -20.96
CA THR A 267 -19.97 27.61 -22.34
C THR A 267 -20.46 26.46 -23.21
N LEU A 268 -20.74 25.28 -22.64
CA LEU A 268 -21.37 24.17 -23.33
C LEU A 268 -22.85 24.45 -23.65
N THR A 269 -23.64 24.95 -22.70
CA THR A 269 -25.06 25.28 -22.95
C THR A 269 -25.20 26.41 -23.96
N ARG A 270 -24.42 27.49 -23.85
CA ARG A 270 -24.38 28.55 -24.87
C ARG A 270 -24.08 27.97 -26.26
N ARG A 271 -23.07 27.10 -26.39
CA ARG A 271 -22.75 26.46 -27.68
C ARG A 271 -23.84 25.50 -28.16
N GLN A 272 -24.58 24.85 -27.26
CA GLN A 272 -25.74 24.02 -27.61
C GLN A 272 -26.93 24.89 -28.07
N ASP A 273 -27.17 26.03 -27.45
CA ASP A 273 -28.23 26.97 -27.81
C ASP A 273 -27.91 27.67 -29.14
N ASP A 274 -26.64 28.05 -29.37
CA ASP A 274 -26.16 28.59 -30.65
C ASP A 274 -26.32 27.55 -31.77
N ALA A 275 -25.89 26.30 -31.56
CA ALA A 275 -26.04 25.22 -32.53
C ALA A 275 -27.50 24.85 -32.80
N GLN A 276 -28.37 24.92 -31.79
CA GLN A 276 -29.82 24.74 -31.97
C GLN A 276 -30.44 25.90 -32.78
N GLN A 277 -30.01 27.14 -32.55
CA GLN A 277 -30.44 28.29 -33.36
C GLN A 277 -29.97 28.17 -34.81
N GLU A 278 -28.69 27.81 -35.05
CA GLU A 278 -28.18 27.54 -36.40
C GLU A 278 -28.95 26.40 -37.09
N PHE A 279 -29.22 25.30 -36.37
CA PHE A 279 -30.03 24.20 -36.90
C PHE A 279 -31.47 24.63 -37.22
N LEU A 280 -32.13 25.42 -36.37
CA LEU A 280 -33.47 25.95 -36.62
C LEU A 280 -33.48 26.93 -37.80
N VAL A 281 -32.47 27.77 -37.96
CA VAL A 281 -32.32 28.66 -39.11
C VAL A 281 -32.13 27.87 -40.39
N LEU A 282 -31.23 26.88 -40.39
CA LEU A 282 -31.00 26.00 -41.55
C LEU A 282 -32.23 25.15 -41.89
N HIS A 283 -32.93 24.63 -40.88
CA HIS A 283 -34.17 23.89 -41.06
C HIS A 283 -35.27 24.77 -41.67
N ASN A 284 -35.47 25.99 -41.16
CA ASN A 284 -36.43 26.94 -41.73
C ASN A 284 -36.04 27.38 -43.16
N GLN A 285 -34.75 27.52 -43.46
CA GLN A 285 -34.26 27.77 -44.83
C GLN A 285 -34.53 26.57 -45.76
N ALA A 286 -34.34 25.34 -45.28
CA ALA A 286 -34.62 24.11 -46.03
C ALA A 286 -36.11 23.89 -46.25
N VAL A 287 -36.97 24.16 -45.24
CA VAL A 287 -38.43 24.16 -45.38
C VAL A 287 -38.85 25.22 -46.40
N ALA A 288 -38.40 26.47 -46.26
CA ALA A 288 -38.69 27.53 -47.22
C ALA A 288 -38.08 27.29 -48.62
N HIS A 289 -37.13 26.36 -48.76
CA HIS A 289 -36.63 25.88 -50.06
C HIS A 289 -37.52 24.79 -50.65
N ALA A 290 -37.93 23.81 -49.84
CA ALA A 290 -38.89 22.78 -50.21
C ALA A 290 -40.24 23.40 -50.60
N GLU A 291 -40.77 24.33 -49.80
CA GLU A 291 -42.00 25.09 -50.10
C GLU A 291 -41.90 25.82 -51.44
N ARG A 292 -40.77 26.48 -51.72
CA ARG A 292 -40.53 27.13 -53.03
C ARG A 292 -40.53 26.12 -54.17
N ILE A 293 -39.83 24.99 -54.04
CA ILE A 293 -39.82 23.93 -55.07
C ILE A 293 -41.23 23.36 -55.27
N THR A 294 -42.00 23.12 -54.20
CA THR A 294 -43.38 22.62 -54.34
C THR A 294 -44.32 23.66 -54.94
N ASN A 295 -44.13 24.95 -54.66
CA ASN A 295 -44.93 26.01 -55.26
C ASN A 295 -44.60 26.22 -56.74
N ASP A 296 -43.31 26.20 -57.10
CA ASP A 296 -42.83 26.26 -58.49
C ASP A 296 -43.32 25.05 -59.31
N ALA A 297 -43.21 23.84 -58.75
CA ALA A 297 -43.78 22.63 -59.35
C ALA A 297 -45.32 22.70 -59.47
N ASN A 298 -46.03 23.23 -58.46
CA ASN A 298 -47.48 23.45 -58.54
C ASN A 298 -47.85 24.50 -59.60
N GLU A 299 -47.06 25.56 -59.79
CA GLU A 299 -47.25 26.56 -60.84
C GLU A 299 -46.93 25.99 -62.23
N GLN A 300 -45.92 25.12 -62.34
CA GLN A 300 -45.63 24.36 -63.57
C GLN A 300 -46.77 23.38 -63.92
N VAL A 301 -47.33 22.70 -62.92
CA VAL A 301 -48.52 21.83 -63.09
C VAL A 301 -49.76 22.67 -63.45
N ALA A 302 -50.00 23.80 -62.80
CA ALA A 302 -51.13 24.68 -63.11
C ALA A 302 -51.02 25.28 -64.53
N SER A 303 -49.86 25.81 -64.90
CA SER A 303 -49.63 26.42 -66.22
C SER A 303 -49.62 25.41 -67.36
N SER A 304 -49.17 24.17 -67.13
CA SER A 304 -49.29 23.07 -68.09
C SER A 304 -50.73 22.54 -68.20
N LEU A 305 -51.51 22.49 -67.11
CA LEU A 305 -52.95 22.24 -67.16
C LEU A 305 -53.70 23.35 -67.93
N GLU A 306 -53.39 24.63 -67.69
CA GLU A 306 -53.93 25.73 -68.49
C GLU A 306 -53.51 25.65 -69.96
N HIS A 307 -52.29 25.17 -70.25
CA HIS A 307 -51.83 24.98 -71.62
C HIS A 307 -52.62 23.85 -72.31
N ALA A 308 -52.81 22.72 -71.63
CA ALA A 308 -53.66 21.62 -72.09
C ALA A 308 -55.11 22.08 -72.30
N GLN A 309 -55.70 22.85 -71.37
CA GLN A 309 -57.04 23.42 -71.51
C GLN A 309 -57.14 24.42 -72.69
N ARG A 310 -56.11 25.24 -72.93
CA ARG A 310 -56.07 26.13 -74.11
C ARG A 310 -55.90 25.37 -75.42
N ILE A 311 -55.23 24.21 -75.40
CA ILE A 311 -55.13 23.31 -76.57
C ILE A 311 -56.47 22.60 -76.80
N SER A 312 -57.11 22.05 -75.76
CA SER A 312 -58.39 21.36 -75.90
C SER A 312 -59.51 22.31 -76.31
N ALA A 313 -59.59 23.53 -75.74
CA ALA A 313 -60.55 24.55 -76.18
C ALA A 313 -60.34 24.96 -77.64
N LYS A 314 -59.09 25.12 -78.09
CA LYS A 314 -58.78 25.33 -79.52
C LYS A 314 -59.18 24.12 -80.37
N ALA A 315 -58.97 22.90 -79.90
CA ALA A 315 -59.36 21.69 -80.61
C ALA A 315 -60.89 21.58 -80.73
N GLU A 316 -61.64 21.90 -79.67
CA GLU A 316 -63.11 22.00 -79.69
C GLU A 316 -63.61 23.09 -80.64
N ASP A 317 -62.97 24.26 -80.67
CA ASP A 317 -63.30 25.34 -81.61
C ASP A 317 -62.98 24.97 -83.06
N TYR A 318 -61.85 24.29 -83.32
CA TYR A 318 -61.56 23.71 -84.64
C TYR A 318 -62.57 22.62 -85.01
N GLU A 319 -62.93 21.74 -84.08
CA GLU A 319 -63.92 20.68 -84.34
C GLU A 319 -65.32 21.28 -84.60
N ARG A 320 -65.71 22.33 -83.88
CA ARG A 320 -66.95 23.09 -84.11
C ARG A 320 -66.93 23.81 -85.45
N LEU A 321 -65.80 24.44 -85.81
CA LEU A 321 -65.60 25.08 -87.11
C LEU A 321 -65.72 24.04 -88.23
N MET A 322 -65.01 22.92 -88.15
CA MET A 322 -65.02 21.85 -89.15
C MET A 322 -66.40 21.19 -89.28
N ARG A 323 -67.15 21.01 -88.17
CA ARG A 323 -68.57 20.60 -88.23
C ARG A 323 -69.43 21.63 -88.97
N SER A 324 -69.28 22.92 -88.66
CA SER A 324 -70.05 23.99 -89.33
C SER A 324 -69.70 24.14 -90.82
N GLN A 325 -68.43 23.94 -91.18
CA GLN A 325 -67.95 23.93 -92.56
C GLN A 325 -68.47 22.69 -93.32
N SER A 326 -68.46 21.51 -92.68
CA SER A 326 -69.05 20.30 -93.24
C SER A 326 -70.55 20.50 -93.51
N GLN A 327 -71.30 21.04 -92.55
CA GLN A 327 -72.73 21.37 -92.71
C GLN A 327 -72.98 22.42 -93.81
N SER A 328 -72.09 23.42 -93.98
CA SER A 328 -72.25 24.42 -95.04
C SER A 328 -71.93 23.87 -96.43
N ILE A 329 -70.93 22.98 -96.55
CA ILE A 329 -70.62 22.23 -97.77
C ILE A 329 -71.77 21.29 -98.12
N GLU A 330 -72.36 20.60 -97.14
CA GLU A 330 -73.54 19.74 -97.35
C GLU A 330 -74.74 20.57 -97.82
N ALA A 331 -75.01 21.73 -97.20
CA ALA A 331 -76.10 22.62 -97.60
C ALA A 331 -75.91 23.19 -99.02
N ASP A 332 -74.70 23.61 -99.39
CA ASP A 332 -74.36 24.07 -100.74
C ASP A 332 -74.49 22.93 -101.77
N ALA A 333 -74.02 21.72 -101.45
CA ALA A 333 -74.23 20.54 -102.27
C ALA A 333 -75.73 20.22 -102.46
N GLN A 334 -76.55 20.31 -101.41
CA GLN A 334 -78.01 20.16 -101.50
C GLN A 334 -78.66 21.26 -102.35
N VAL A 335 -78.19 22.52 -102.27
CA VAL A 335 -78.68 23.62 -103.12
C VAL A 335 -78.33 23.38 -104.58
N ARG A 336 -77.08 23.02 -104.90
CA ARG A 336 -76.65 22.69 -106.27
C ARG A 336 -77.40 21.48 -106.84
N ALA A 337 -77.68 20.47 -106.01
CA ALA A 337 -78.49 19.32 -106.40
C ALA A 337 -79.96 19.68 -106.69
N ARG A 338 -80.55 20.62 -105.95
CA ARG A 338 -81.88 21.16 -106.25
C ARG A 338 -81.86 22.00 -107.54
N GLU A 339 -80.86 22.84 -107.71
CA GLU A 339 -80.72 23.72 -108.88
C GLU A 339 -80.50 22.92 -110.18
N THR A 340 -79.76 21.81 -110.15
CA THR A 340 -79.63 20.91 -111.31
C THR A 340 -80.92 20.14 -111.59
N LEU A 341 -81.65 19.69 -110.55
CA LEU A 341 -82.99 19.09 -110.71
C LEU A 341 -84.01 20.07 -111.29
N ASP A 342 -84.00 21.34 -110.87
CA ASP A 342 -84.91 22.35 -111.39
C ASP A 342 -84.52 22.82 -112.81
N ARG A 343 -83.22 22.94 -113.12
CA ARG A 343 -82.75 23.08 -114.52
C ARG A 343 -83.19 21.90 -115.39
N ALA A 344 -83.15 20.67 -114.86
CA ALA A 344 -83.64 19.49 -115.57
C ALA A 344 -85.17 19.54 -115.78
N ARG A 345 -85.95 19.92 -114.76
CA ARG A 345 -87.42 20.12 -114.87
C ARG A 345 -87.78 21.17 -115.91
N VAL A 346 -87.13 22.34 -115.89
CA VAL A 346 -87.38 23.41 -116.88
C VAL A 346 -86.99 22.97 -118.29
N LYS A 347 -85.88 22.22 -118.46
CA LYS A 347 -85.49 21.64 -119.74
C LYS A 347 -86.53 20.63 -120.24
N SER A 348 -87.02 19.75 -119.37
CA SER A 348 -88.08 18.78 -119.70
C SER A 348 -89.40 19.46 -120.05
N GLN A 349 -89.83 20.46 -119.28
CA GLN A 349 -91.04 21.24 -119.59
C GLN A 349 -90.91 21.92 -120.96
N LYS A 350 -89.78 22.56 -121.25
CA LYS A 350 -89.52 23.18 -122.55
C LYS A 350 -89.52 22.18 -123.72
N ILE A 351 -89.13 20.93 -123.48
CA ILE A 351 -89.26 19.84 -124.48
C ILE A 351 -90.74 19.47 -124.68
N VAL A 352 -91.51 19.31 -123.60
CA VAL A 352 -92.97 19.06 -123.68
C VAL A 352 -93.68 20.19 -124.42
N ASP A 353 -93.46 21.44 -124.04
CA ASP A 353 -94.08 22.62 -124.67
C ASP A 353 -93.72 22.71 -126.16
N SER A 354 -92.48 22.36 -126.53
CA SER A 354 -92.04 22.30 -127.93
C SER A 354 -92.79 21.22 -128.72
N VAL A 355 -92.92 20.01 -128.16
CA VAL A 355 -93.66 18.89 -128.76
C VAL A 355 -95.16 19.20 -128.88
N THR A 356 -95.77 19.80 -127.86
CA THR A 356 -97.18 20.22 -127.88
C THR A 356 -97.42 21.34 -128.90
N ASN A 357 -96.54 22.34 -128.99
CA ASN A 357 -96.63 23.35 -130.04
C ASN A 357 -96.48 22.75 -131.44
N HIS A 358 -95.46 21.90 -131.67
CA HIS A 358 -95.23 21.26 -132.96
C HIS A 358 -96.42 20.38 -133.40
N THR A 359 -96.93 19.53 -132.52
CA THR A 359 -98.12 18.71 -132.81
C THR A 359 -99.36 19.55 -133.08
N SER A 360 -99.60 20.65 -132.35
CA SER A 360 -100.71 21.57 -132.65
C SER A 360 -100.54 22.34 -133.98
N ALA A 361 -99.31 22.64 -134.38
CA ALA A 361 -98.99 23.28 -135.65
C ALA A 361 -99.20 22.32 -136.83
N VAL A 362 -98.74 21.07 -136.70
CA VAL A 362 -99.01 20.00 -137.69
C VAL A 362 -100.51 19.71 -137.81
N LEU A 363 -101.27 19.76 -136.72
CA LEU A 363 -102.73 19.63 -136.76
C LEU A 363 -103.39 20.78 -137.55
N ARG A 364 -102.94 22.02 -137.34
CA ARG A 364 -103.44 23.19 -138.08
C ARG A 364 -103.06 23.17 -139.56
N ASP A 365 -101.83 22.82 -139.92
CA ASP A 365 -101.38 22.66 -141.31
C ASP A 365 -102.17 21.53 -142.04
N ALA A 366 -102.54 20.47 -141.32
CA ALA A 366 -103.46 19.46 -141.83
C ALA A 366 -104.88 20.02 -142.05
N GLU A 367 -105.46 20.73 -141.08
CA GLU A 367 -106.77 21.38 -141.22
C GLU A 367 -106.79 22.40 -142.37
N ASP A 368 -105.76 23.25 -142.47
CA ASP A 368 -105.58 24.25 -143.53
C ASP A 368 -105.53 23.59 -144.91
N ARG A 369 -104.78 22.48 -145.09
CA ARG A 369 -104.85 21.69 -146.34
C ARG A 369 -106.26 21.18 -146.63
N THR A 370 -107.02 20.70 -145.65
CA THR A 370 -108.42 20.26 -145.91
C THR A 370 -109.36 21.42 -146.26
N ARG A 371 -109.07 22.65 -145.82
CA ARG A 371 -109.82 23.85 -146.24
C ARG A 371 -109.39 24.29 -147.65
N GLN A 372 -108.10 24.25 -147.97
CA GLN A 372 -107.57 24.61 -149.29
C GLN A 372 -108.03 23.64 -150.40
N LEU A 373 -108.09 22.32 -150.13
CA LEU A 373 -108.62 21.33 -151.07
C LEU A 373 -110.12 21.53 -151.38
N ARG A 374 -110.95 21.94 -150.40
CA ARG A 374 -112.36 22.29 -150.66
C ARG A 374 -112.49 23.54 -151.53
N TRP A 375 -111.66 24.55 -151.29
CA TRP A 375 -111.65 25.79 -152.06
C TRP A 375 -111.24 25.56 -153.52
N GLN A 376 -110.22 24.73 -153.76
CA GLN A 376 -109.82 24.30 -155.11
C GLN A 376 -110.95 23.56 -155.85
N GLN A 377 -111.77 22.78 -155.15
CA GLN A 377 -112.92 22.08 -155.74
C GLN A 377 -114.02 23.05 -156.21
N GLN A 378 -114.24 24.15 -155.47
CA GLN A 378 -115.13 25.24 -155.92
C GLN A 378 -114.54 26.01 -157.11
N GLN A 379 -113.23 26.29 -157.12
CA GLN A 379 -112.59 26.95 -158.26
C GLN A 379 -112.68 26.12 -159.55
N LEU A 380 -112.46 24.80 -159.50
CA LEU A 380 -112.65 23.91 -160.66
C LEU A 380 -114.07 23.94 -161.22
N THR A 381 -115.07 24.12 -160.35
CA THR A 381 -116.48 24.25 -160.77
C THR A 381 -116.75 25.59 -161.45
N SER A 382 -116.13 26.68 -160.96
CA SER A 382 -116.20 28.02 -161.58
C SER A 382 -115.49 28.06 -162.94
N PHE A 383 -114.28 27.48 -163.02
CA PHE A 383 -113.44 27.50 -164.21
C PHE A 383 -114.09 26.78 -165.41
N MET A 384 -114.84 25.70 -165.15
CA MET A 384 -115.60 24.98 -166.18
C MET A 384 -116.78 25.78 -166.77
N ALA A 385 -117.22 26.87 -166.13
CA ALA A 385 -118.20 27.79 -166.72
C ALA A 385 -117.53 28.85 -167.61
N GLU A 386 -116.38 29.37 -167.17
CA GLU A 386 -115.62 30.42 -167.86
C GLU A 386 -114.98 29.92 -169.18
N VAL A 387 -114.54 28.66 -169.22
CA VAL A 387 -113.90 28.00 -170.38
C VAL A 387 -114.81 27.81 -171.62
N ARG A 388 -116.11 28.18 -171.55
CA ARG A 388 -117.04 28.12 -172.70
C ARG A 388 -117.13 29.42 -173.51
N GLU A 389 -116.65 30.54 -173.00
CA GLU A 389 -116.62 31.82 -173.73
C GLU A 389 -115.16 32.24 -173.98
N LEU A 390 -114.84 32.72 -175.20
CA LEU A 390 -113.48 33.12 -175.62
C LEU A 390 -112.40 32.01 -175.46
N ILE A 391 -112.47 30.89 -176.19
CA ILE A 391 -112.03 30.77 -177.60
C ILE A 391 -110.62 31.37 -177.89
N ARG A 392 -109.61 30.48 -177.97
CA ARG A 392 -108.30 30.57 -178.69
C ARG A 392 -107.21 31.55 -178.16
N PRO A 393 -105.90 31.26 -178.39
CA PRO A 393 -105.22 29.96 -178.24
C PRO A 393 -103.77 30.04 -177.67
N ASP A 394 -103.20 28.88 -177.30
CA ASP A 394 -101.76 28.48 -177.28
C ASP A 394 -100.64 29.30 -176.56
N GLY A 395 -99.75 28.57 -175.85
CA GLY A 395 -98.40 29.03 -175.41
C GLY A 395 -98.15 28.98 -173.88
N VAL A 396 -97.48 28.04 -173.17
CA VAL A 396 -96.57 26.86 -173.38
C VAL A 396 -95.26 27.02 -172.54
N PHE A 397 -95.27 26.43 -171.32
CA PHE A 397 -94.20 25.71 -170.58
C PHE A 397 -92.87 26.33 -170.03
N SER A 398 -92.30 25.58 -169.03
CA SER A 398 -90.90 25.48 -168.50
C SER A 398 -90.47 26.28 -167.24
N ASP A 399 -89.56 25.81 -166.34
CA ASP A 399 -89.34 24.45 -165.73
C ASP A 399 -88.34 24.43 -164.52
N GLU A 400 -88.44 23.43 -163.61
CA GLU A 400 -87.41 22.69 -162.77
C GLU A 400 -86.31 23.42 -161.89
N GLN A 401 -85.44 22.84 -160.99
CA GLN A 401 -85.11 21.46 -160.47
C GLN A 401 -84.29 21.40 -159.10
N SER A 402 -84.20 20.21 -158.44
CA SER A 402 -83.05 19.55 -157.67
C SER A 402 -82.38 20.19 -156.39
N THR A 403 -81.51 19.62 -155.49
CA THR A 403 -80.99 18.28 -154.96
C THR A 403 -79.95 18.54 -153.77
N ALA A 404 -79.34 17.64 -152.95
CA ALA A 404 -79.64 16.35 -152.24
C ALA A 404 -78.42 15.82 -151.35
N SER A 405 -78.64 14.82 -150.43
CA SER A 405 -77.71 13.70 -149.99
C SER A 405 -76.61 13.75 -148.83
N THR A 406 -76.82 12.96 -147.73
CA THR A 406 -75.92 11.99 -146.94
C THR A 406 -74.49 12.35 -146.33
N PRO A 407 -73.77 11.52 -145.50
CA PRO A 407 -74.07 10.65 -144.29
C PRO A 407 -72.97 10.59 -143.13
N ALA A 408 -73.17 9.74 -142.07
CA ALA A 408 -72.16 8.99 -141.22
C ALA A 408 -71.33 9.69 -140.05
N LEU A 409 -70.63 9.06 -139.05
CA LEU A 409 -70.67 7.76 -138.26
C LEU A 409 -69.64 7.71 -137.03
N ILE A 410 -69.82 6.77 -136.04
CA ILE A 410 -68.83 5.96 -135.21
C ILE A 410 -68.09 6.44 -133.89
N ALA A 411 -68.10 5.54 -132.85
CA ALA A 411 -67.16 5.16 -131.71
C ALA A 411 -66.62 6.02 -130.49
N GLU A 412 -66.95 5.56 -129.25
CA GLU A 412 -66.14 4.94 -128.13
C GLU A 412 -64.95 5.63 -127.30
N PRO A 413 -64.45 5.06 -126.13
CA PRO A 413 -63.88 5.80 -124.97
C PRO A 413 -62.42 5.40 -124.50
N VAL A 414 -62.20 5.09 -123.17
CA VAL A 414 -60.95 4.70 -122.42
C VAL A 414 -60.13 5.93 -121.91
N GLU A 415 -59.73 6.17 -120.64
CA GLU A 415 -59.13 5.47 -119.44
C GLU A 415 -57.62 5.83 -119.24
N ASP A 416 -56.93 5.20 -118.27
CA ASP A 416 -55.46 5.20 -118.01
C ASP A 416 -54.88 6.49 -117.33
N GLU A 417 -53.86 6.57 -116.47
CA GLU A 417 -52.94 5.73 -115.64
C GLU A 417 -51.76 6.72 -115.25
N ASP A 418 -50.81 6.54 -114.32
CA ASP A 418 -50.56 5.56 -113.24
C ASP A 418 -49.56 6.13 -112.16
N ASP A 419 -49.22 5.27 -111.20
CA ASP A 419 -47.94 5.11 -110.46
C ASP A 419 -47.64 5.92 -109.16
N ALA A 420 -46.77 5.33 -108.34
CA ALA A 420 -46.45 5.62 -106.93
C ALA A 420 -44.90 5.48 -106.72
N PRO A 421 -44.31 4.85 -105.68
CA PRO A 421 -44.71 4.61 -104.28
C PRO A 421 -43.63 5.04 -103.24
N ALA A 422 -43.93 4.83 -101.93
CA ALA A 422 -43.08 4.31 -100.82
C ALA A 422 -41.63 4.84 -100.58
N GLU A 423 -40.96 4.66 -99.43
CA GLU A 423 -41.27 4.44 -97.99
C GLU A 423 -39.94 4.71 -97.24
N GLU A 424 -39.95 4.86 -95.90
CA GLU A 424 -39.11 4.09 -94.95
C GLU A 424 -39.30 4.64 -93.51
N PHE A 425 -39.22 3.75 -92.52
CA PHE A 425 -39.46 4.02 -91.09
C PHE A 425 -38.44 3.24 -90.26
N LEU A 426 -37.85 3.88 -89.24
CA LEU A 426 -37.05 3.24 -88.19
C LEU A 426 -36.94 4.18 -86.97
N GLY A 427 -36.78 3.60 -85.79
CA GLY A 427 -36.43 4.27 -84.54
C GLY A 427 -35.92 3.23 -83.54
N ASP A 428 -35.44 3.64 -82.37
CA ASP A 428 -35.34 2.78 -81.18
C ASP A 428 -35.18 3.60 -79.89
N GLU A 429 -35.32 2.94 -78.74
CA GLU A 429 -35.23 3.50 -77.37
C GLU A 429 -33.83 3.38 -76.76
N VAL A 430 -33.56 4.11 -75.66
CA VAL A 430 -32.86 3.58 -74.46
C VAL A 430 -33.07 4.48 -73.24
N LEU A 431 -33.22 3.84 -72.08
CA LEU A 431 -33.08 4.38 -70.72
C LEU A 431 -32.08 3.49 -69.97
N ASP A 432 -31.41 4.00 -68.94
CA ASP A 432 -31.16 3.28 -67.68
C ASP A 432 -30.59 4.23 -66.60
N ASP A 433 -30.75 3.84 -65.34
CA ASP A 433 -30.68 4.73 -64.17
C ASP A 433 -29.49 4.47 -63.21
N GLU A 434 -29.33 5.38 -62.24
CA GLU A 434 -28.22 5.47 -61.28
C GLU A 434 -28.36 4.51 -60.07
N ILE A 435 -27.24 3.98 -59.53
CA ILE A 435 -27.21 3.15 -58.31
C ILE A 435 -26.17 3.68 -57.31
N ILE A 436 -26.59 3.62 -56.03
CA ILE A 436 -25.92 4.14 -54.83
C ILE A 436 -24.86 3.15 -54.31
N ASP A 437 -23.77 3.68 -53.75
CA ASP A 437 -22.98 3.00 -52.70
C ASP A 437 -22.93 3.89 -51.44
N ASP A 438 -23.12 3.27 -50.28
CA ASP A 438 -23.08 3.87 -48.93
C ASP A 438 -22.11 3.03 -48.09
N ASP A 439 -21.05 3.64 -47.54
CA ASP A 439 -20.09 2.93 -46.70
C ASP A 439 -19.53 3.83 -45.59
N SER A 440 -19.63 3.36 -44.34
CA SER A 440 -19.21 4.06 -43.14
C SER A 440 -19.09 3.11 -41.94
N PRO A 441 -17.88 2.85 -41.43
CA PRO A 441 -17.67 2.16 -40.15
C PRO A 441 -17.16 3.09 -39.03
N LEU A 442 -17.55 2.74 -37.79
CA LEU A 442 -17.39 3.56 -36.59
C LEU A 442 -16.04 3.43 -35.87
N GLU A 443 -15.85 4.35 -34.91
CA GLU A 443 -14.71 4.51 -34.02
C GLU A 443 -14.29 3.25 -33.23
N LYS A 444 -13.01 3.22 -32.82
CA LYS A 444 -12.64 2.66 -31.51
C LYS A 444 -11.34 3.27 -30.99
N ILE A 445 -11.45 4.02 -29.90
CA ILE A 445 -10.33 4.56 -29.12
C ILE A 445 -10.01 3.58 -27.97
N THR A 446 -8.73 3.31 -27.72
CA THR A 446 -8.25 2.58 -26.54
C THR A 446 -7.15 3.38 -25.84
N ILE A 447 -7.27 3.52 -24.52
CA ILE A 447 -6.45 4.42 -23.67
C ILE A 447 -5.31 3.64 -23.00
N ASP A 448 -4.28 4.38 -22.58
CA ASP A 448 -2.97 3.90 -22.10
C ASP A 448 -2.97 2.94 -20.90
N VAL A 449 -1.88 2.16 -20.82
CA VAL A 449 -1.35 1.63 -19.56
C VAL A 449 0.10 2.09 -19.44
N VAL A 450 0.38 2.93 -18.44
CA VAL A 450 1.73 3.44 -18.16
C VAL A 450 2.35 2.64 -17.01
N GLU A 451 3.24 1.69 -17.33
CA GLU A 451 4.00 0.96 -16.31
C GLU A 451 5.19 1.78 -15.80
N THR A 452 5.36 1.85 -14.48
CA THR A 452 6.41 2.65 -13.82
C THR A 452 7.33 1.79 -12.94
N GLU A 453 8.40 1.26 -13.52
CA GLU A 453 9.43 0.54 -12.75
C GLU A 453 10.62 1.43 -12.40
N LYS A 454 10.68 1.86 -11.13
CA LYS A 454 11.94 2.28 -10.50
C LYS A 454 12.75 1.04 -10.13
N SER A 455 13.92 0.85 -10.74
CA SER A 455 14.94 -0.05 -10.19
C SER A 455 16.09 0.75 -9.58
N SER A 456 16.42 0.46 -8.32
CA SER A 456 17.46 1.14 -7.55
C SER A 456 18.32 0.12 -6.79
N LYS A 457 19.59 0.04 -7.19
CA LYS A 457 20.75 -0.61 -6.57
C LYS A 457 21.98 -0.10 -7.34
N ARG A 458 23.03 0.49 -6.77
CA ARG A 458 23.59 0.42 -5.40
C ARG A 458 24.12 -0.95 -5.02
#